data_AF-A0A357KR11-F1
#
_entry.id   AF-A0A357KR11-F1
#
_cell.length_a   1.000
_cell.length_b   1.000
_cell.length_c   1.000
_cell.angle_alpha   90.00
_cell.angle_beta   90.00
_cell.angle_gamma   90.00
#
_symmetry.space_group_name_H-M   'P 1'
#
loop_
_entity.id
_entity.type
_entity.pdbx_description
1 polymer ?
#
loop_
_entity_poly.entity_id
_entity_poly.type
_entity_poly.pdbx_seq_one_letter_code
_entity_poly.pdbx_strand_id
1 'polypeptide(L)'
;MTLADTKTQPSWETPLSLKVTPEGLITALFTTATEVHTSWESCIASEHILHEVTVSDDTEGNYCRLIEQEYKSSEDEDAPWRDWTVEIKLGEVFITGHWQIPVSSSPFEWEWCEKKSTTAFGKACLLFGKRVHRGGLVIEEAFDPDSASKATHH
;
A
#
# COMPACT_ATOMS: atom_id res chain seq x y z
N MET A 1 -1.25 -45.06 -17.34
CA MET A 1 -1.10 -43.83 -18.12
C MET A 1 -1.33 -42.67 -17.15
N THR A 2 -0.24 -42.04 -16.72
CA THR A 2 -0.18 -41.01 -15.68
C THR A 2 -0.65 -39.67 -16.25
N LEU A 3 -1.75 -39.13 -15.71
CA LEU A 3 -2.16 -37.76 -15.99
C LEU A 3 -1.33 -36.82 -15.10
N ALA A 4 -0.60 -35.95 -15.77
CA ALA A 4 0.34 -35.01 -15.23
C ALA A 4 -0.32 -33.98 -14.30
N ASP A 5 0.32 -33.77 -13.16
CA ASP A 5 0.63 -32.47 -12.55
C ASP A 5 -0.29 -31.30 -12.93
N THR A 6 -1.54 -31.35 -12.48
CA THR A 6 -2.38 -30.15 -12.43
C THR A 6 -1.87 -29.32 -11.27
N LYS A 7 -1.04 -28.30 -11.58
CA LYS A 7 -0.74 -27.20 -10.67
C LYS A 7 -2.04 -26.79 -9.98
N THR A 8 -2.17 -27.18 -8.72
CA THR A 8 -3.34 -26.92 -7.91
C THR A 8 -3.43 -25.40 -7.82
N GLN A 9 -4.43 -24.81 -8.49
CA GLN A 9 -4.70 -23.39 -8.31
C GLN A 9 -4.87 -23.14 -6.81
N PRO A 10 -4.35 -22.02 -6.27
CA PRO A 10 -4.50 -21.73 -4.85
C PRO A 10 -5.98 -21.80 -4.47
N SER A 11 -6.28 -22.54 -3.41
CA SER A 11 -7.64 -22.70 -2.90
C SER A 11 -8.21 -21.34 -2.50
N TRP A 12 -9.30 -20.93 -3.14
CA TRP A 12 -9.98 -19.66 -2.89
C TRP A 12 -10.80 -19.68 -1.59
N GLU A 13 -11.15 -20.87 -1.11
CA GLU A 13 -11.99 -21.11 0.07
C GLU A 13 -11.17 -21.29 1.36
N THR A 14 -9.84 -21.40 1.25
CA THR A 14 -8.97 -21.62 2.40
C THR A 14 -8.43 -20.27 2.87
N PRO A 15 -8.72 -19.84 4.12
CA PRO A 15 -8.11 -18.65 4.69
C PRO A 15 -6.59 -18.74 4.59
N LEU A 16 -5.98 -17.77 3.91
CA LEU A 16 -4.55 -17.72 3.74
C LEU A 16 -3.90 -17.33 5.08
N SER A 17 -3.34 -18.31 5.79
CA SER A 17 -2.59 -18.05 7.02
C SER A 17 -1.14 -17.69 6.68
N LEU A 18 -0.86 -16.39 6.64
CA LEU A 18 0.50 -15.86 6.45
C LEU A 18 1.09 -15.45 7.79
N LYS A 19 2.26 -16.00 8.13
CA LYS A 19 3.12 -15.42 9.16
C LYS A 19 4.02 -14.40 8.47
N VAL A 20 3.70 -13.13 8.65
CA VAL A 20 4.49 -12.04 8.07
C VAL A 20 5.32 -11.39 9.15
N THR A 21 6.63 -11.31 8.93
CA THR A 21 7.52 -10.49 9.78
C THR A 21 7.59 -9.08 9.22
N PRO A 22 7.80 -8.04 10.06
CA PRO A 22 8.04 -6.69 9.57
C PRO A 22 9.17 -6.63 8.53
N GLU A 23 10.26 -7.37 8.74
CA GLU A 23 11.37 -7.47 7.78
C GLU A 23 10.94 -8.02 6.41
N GLY A 24 10.07 -9.05 6.40
CA GLY A 24 9.52 -9.60 5.16
C GLY A 24 8.64 -8.60 4.41
N LEU A 25 7.84 -7.80 5.13
CA LEU A 25 7.04 -6.71 4.54
C LEU A 25 7.94 -5.61 3.97
N ILE A 26 8.89 -5.13 4.76
CA ILE A 26 9.83 -4.07 4.38
C ILE A 26 10.57 -4.48 3.11
N THR A 27 11.09 -5.71 3.08
CA THR A 27 11.78 -6.22 1.88
C THR A 27 10.82 -6.34 0.70
N ALA A 28 9.63 -6.92 0.85
CA ALA A 28 8.73 -7.15 -0.28
C ALA A 28 8.14 -5.86 -0.88
N LEU A 29 7.86 -4.87 -0.04
CA LEU A 29 7.13 -3.65 -0.38
C LEU A 29 8.05 -2.46 -0.60
N PHE A 30 9.06 -2.31 0.25
CA PHE A 30 9.83 -1.06 0.39
C PHE A 30 11.29 -1.18 -0.04
N THR A 31 11.67 -2.23 -0.78
CA THR A 31 13.05 -2.39 -1.34
C THR A 31 13.54 -1.15 -2.09
N THR A 32 12.65 -0.40 -2.74
CA THR A 32 13.02 0.80 -3.52
C THR A 32 12.77 2.11 -2.78
N ALA A 33 12.28 2.05 -1.55
CA ALA A 33 12.07 3.26 -0.75
C ALA A 33 13.43 3.85 -0.37
N THR A 34 13.47 5.18 -0.30
CA THR A 34 14.63 5.93 0.19
C THR A 34 14.83 5.77 1.69
N GLU A 35 13.73 5.66 2.43
CA GLU A 35 13.71 5.45 3.87
C GLU A 35 12.53 4.56 4.25
N VAL A 36 12.73 3.72 5.28
CA VAL A 36 11.69 2.86 5.82
C VAL A 36 11.82 2.81 7.32
N HIS A 37 10.72 3.00 8.03
CA HIS A 37 10.70 2.91 9.47
C HIS A 37 9.39 2.34 10.00
N THR A 38 9.43 1.96 11.28
CA THR A 38 8.25 1.52 12.04
C THR A 38 8.00 2.46 13.21
N SER A 39 6.74 2.71 13.53
CA SER A 39 6.35 3.61 14.62
C SER A 39 5.08 3.11 15.32
N TRP A 40 4.78 3.69 16.48
CA TRP A 40 3.51 3.54 17.21
C TRP A 40 2.49 4.62 16.83
N GLU A 41 2.94 5.64 16.11
CA GLU A 41 2.14 6.77 15.64
C GLU A 41 2.52 7.11 14.19
N SER A 42 1.57 7.64 13.43
CA SER A 42 1.85 8.12 12.07
C SER A 42 2.78 9.34 12.10
N CYS A 43 3.80 9.34 11.24
CA CYS A 43 4.70 10.48 11.07
C CYS A 43 4.18 11.53 10.05
N ILE A 44 2.97 11.33 9.52
CA ILE A 44 2.41 12.13 8.43
C ILE A 44 1.56 13.27 9.00
N ALA A 45 1.99 14.50 8.74
CA ALA A 45 1.28 15.71 9.11
C ALA A 45 0.24 16.05 8.03
N SER A 46 -1.04 16.19 8.44
CA SER A 46 -2.16 16.31 7.50
C SER A 46 -2.12 17.60 6.67
N GLU A 47 -1.47 18.64 7.20
CA GLU A 47 -1.27 19.94 6.56
C GLU A 47 -0.32 19.91 5.36
N HIS A 48 0.48 18.85 5.20
CA HIS A 48 1.44 18.70 4.10
C HIS A 48 0.92 17.80 2.97
N ILE A 49 -0.24 17.17 3.16
CA ILE A 49 -0.82 16.24 2.21
C ILE A 49 -1.38 17.00 1.00
N LEU A 50 -0.91 16.64 -0.18
CA LEU A 50 -1.42 17.13 -1.47
C LEU A 50 -2.47 16.17 -2.05
N HIS A 51 -2.21 14.86 -1.91
CA HIS A 51 -3.11 13.81 -2.39
C HIS A 51 -3.00 12.58 -1.48
N GLU A 52 -4.11 11.89 -1.26
CA GLU A 52 -4.16 10.68 -0.44
C GLU A 52 -5.12 9.66 -1.08
N VAL A 53 -4.72 8.40 -1.09
CA VAL A 53 -5.60 7.28 -1.36
C VAL A 53 -5.46 6.23 -0.27
N THR A 54 -6.58 5.80 0.31
CA THR A 54 -6.61 4.89 1.45
C THR A 54 -7.44 3.66 1.13
N VAL A 55 -6.92 2.52 1.59
CA VAL A 55 -7.57 1.21 1.63
C VAL A 55 -7.64 0.75 3.07
N SER A 56 -8.83 0.50 3.57
CA SER A 56 -9.04 -0.11 4.89
C SER A 56 -9.53 -1.55 4.78
N ASP A 57 -9.27 -2.34 5.82
CA ASP A 57 -10.15 -3.46 6.17
C ASP A 57 -11.30 -2.95 7.05
N ASP A 58 -12.50 -3.49 6.85
CA ASP A 58 -13.73 -3.00 7.48
C ASP A 58 -13.93 -3.52 8.92
N THR A 59 -13.01 -4.33 9.43
CA THR A 59 -13.16 -5.12 10.66
C THR A 59 -12.27 -4.65 11.81
N GLU A 60 -11.03 -4.24 11.55
CA GLU A 60 -10.00 -4.03 12.59
C GLU A 60 -9.36 -2.64 12.56
N GLY A 61 -9.78 -1.76 11.64
CA GLY A 61 -9.22 -0.41 11.53
C GLY A 61 -7.74 -0.41 11.09
N ASN A 62 -7.31 -1.51 10.48
CA ASN A 62 -6.07 -1.60 9.71
C ASN A 62 -6.28 -0.91 8.36
N TYR A 63 -5.23 -0.28 7.87
CA TYR A 63 -5.28 0.36 6.56
C TYR A 63 -3.92 0.38 5.87
N CYS A 64 -3.96 0.61 4.58
CA CYS A 64 -2.83 1.08 3.81
C CYS A 64 -3.22 2.35 3.06
N ARG A 65 -2.33 3.33 3.05
CA ARG A 65 -2.53 4.57 2.30
C ARG A 65 -1.29 4.95 1.50
N LEU A 66 -1.53 5.54 0.34
CA LEU A 66 -0.55 6.22 -0.49
C LEU A 66 -0.79 7.71 -0.36
N ILE A 67 0.21 8.44 0.10
CA ILE A 67 0.16 9.87 0.33
C ILE A 67 1.20 10.52 -0.57
N GLU A 68 0.82 11.60 -1.23
CA GLU A 68 1.75 12.56 -1.81
C GLU A 68 1.74 13.81 -0.94
N GLN A 69 2.90 14.23 -0.48
CA GLN A 69 3.06 15.36 0.41
C GLN A 69 4.22 16.25 0.00
N GLU A 70 4.14 17.52 0.39
CA GLU A 70 5.22 18.48 0.22
C GLU A 70 5.47 19.18 1.55
N TYR A 71 6.71 19.12 2.01
CA TYR A 71 7.10 19.68 3.30
C TYR A 71 8.47 20.38 3.19
N LYS A 72 8.75 21.24 4.16
CA LYS A 72 10.06 21.87 4.32
C LYS A 72 10.80 21.15 5.43
N SER A 73 12.06 20.79 5.18
CA SER A 73 12.88 20.21 6.24
C SER A 73 13.14 21.25 7.32
N SER A 74 13.18 20.83 8.58
CA SER A 74 13.62 21.69 9.68
C SER A 74 15.10 22.10 9.56
N GLU A 75 15.89 21.35 8.77
CA GLU A 75 17.29 21.63 8.52
C GLU A 75 17.52 22.57 7.32
N ASP A 76 16.55 22.67 6.41
CA ASP A 76 16.59 23.52 5.22
C ASP A 76 15.17 23.97 4.82
N GLU A 77 14.78 25.17 5.29
CA GLU A 77 13.45 25.74 5.02
C GLU A 77 13.31 26.29 3.60
N ASP A 78 14.43 26.46 2.87
CA ASP A 78 14.43 27.05 1.53
C ASP A 78 14.32 26.00 0.42
N ALA A 79 14.57 24.72 0.73
CA ALA A 79 14.46 23.60 -0.19
C ALA A 79 13.29 22.66 0.18
N PRO A 80 12.08 22.86 -0.40
CA PRO A 80 10.96 21.95 -0.15
C PRO A 80 11.24 20.57 -0.73
N TRP A 81 10.76 19.56 -0.03
CA TRP A 81 10.81 18.15 -0.41
C TRP A 81 9.43 17.68 -0.83
N ARG A 82 9.42 16.84 -1.87
CA ARG A 82 8.24 16.08 -2.25
C ARG A 82 8.45 14.63 -1.86
N ASP A 83 7.43 14.04 -1.25
CA ASP A 83 7.49 12.66 -0.78
C ASP A 83 6.22 11.92 -1.18
N TRP A 84 6.42 10.73 -1.76
CA TRP A 84 5.36 9.76 -1.93
C TRP A 84 5.50 8.71 -0.84
N THR A 85 4.60 8.71 0.11
CA THR A 85 4.65 7.82 1.27
C THR A 85 3.65 6.69 1.12
N VAL A 86 4.09 5.47 1.39
CA VAL A 86 3.18 4.34 1.65
C VAL A 86 3.21 4.03 3.13
N GLU A 87 2.07 4.19 3.79
CA GLU A 87 1.90 3.86 5.20
C GLU A 87 0.95 2.67 5.35
N ILE A 88 1.33 1.73 6.20
CA ILE A 88 0.57 0.53 6.53
C ILE A 88 0.36 0.53 8.04
N LYS A 89 -0.89 0.52 8.47
CA LYS A 89 -1.28 0.34 9.87
C LYS A 89 -1.79 -1.08 10.07
N LEU A 90 -1.11 -1.83 10.94
CA LEU A 90 -1.48 -3.18 11.37
C LEU A 90 -1.60 -3.19 12.90
N GLY A 91 -2.83 -3.20 13.41
CA GLY A 91 -3.12 -2.98 14.82
C GLY A 91 -2.62 -1.61 15.27
N GLU A 92 -1.68 -1.60 16.21
CA GLU A 92 -1.05 -0.39 16.75
C GLU A 92 0.26 -0.01 16.05
N VAL A 93 0.74 -0.84 15.11
CA VAL A 93 2.04 -0.65 14.45
C VAL A 93 1.85 0.02 13.11
N PHE A 94 2.65 1.06 12.87
CA PHE A 94 2.79 1.73 11.60
C PHE A 94 4.08 1.28 10.93
N ILE A 95 4.01 1.00 9.63
CA ILE A 95 5.17 0.76 8.77
C ILE A 95 5.09 1.75 7.62
N THR A 96 6.11 2.59 7.49
CA THR A 96 6.11 3.72 6.56
C THR A 96 7.32 3.64 5.65
N GLY A 97 7.09 3.73 4.34
CA GLY A 97 8.14 3.80 3.31
C GLY A 97 8.03 5.11 2.53
N HIS A 98 9.17 5.78 2.37
CA HIS A 98 9.29 7.10 1.75
C HIS A 98 10.01 7.03 0.41
N TRP A 99 9.50 7.79 -0.56
CA TRP A 99 10.15 8.06 -1.83
C TRP A 99 10.29 9.57 -1.95
N GLN A 100 11.27 10.12 -1.23
CA GLN A 100 11.42 11.56 -1.07
C GLN A 100 12.55 12.12 -1.93
N ILE A 101 12.28 13.24 -2.60
CA ILE A 101 13.23 13.99 -3.42
C ILE A 101 12.99 15.49 -3.27
N PRO A 102 13.99 16.35 -3.50
CA PRO A 102 13.78 17.79 -3.58
C PRO A 102 12.74 18.14 -4.66
N VAL A 103 11.90 19.15 -4.40
CA VAL A 103 10.91 19.63 -5.40
C VAL A 103 11.60 20.11 -6.68
N SER A 104 12.85 20.58 -6.59
CA SER A 104 13.66 20.99 -7.75
C SER A 104 14.17 19.84 -8.62
N SER A 105 13.97 18.58 -8.22
CA SER A 105 14.37 17.40 -9.00
C SER A 105 13.66 17.33 -10.35
N SER A 106 14.23 16.55 -11.26
CA SER A 106 13.71 16.46 -12.63
C SER A 106 12.34 15.76 -12.68
N PRO A 107 11.49 16.05 -13.68
CA PRO A 107 10.22 15.35 -13.86
C PRO A 107 10.36 13.81 -13.97
N PHE A 108 11.49 13.33 -14.49
CA PHE A 108 11.76 11.90 -14.57
C PHE A 108 11.94 11.24 -13.20
N GLU A 109 12.57 11.95 -12.25
CA GLU A 109 12.73 11.46 -10.88
C GLU A 109 11.39 11.47 -10.13
N TRP A 110 10.54 12.46 -10.39
CA TRP A 110 9.17 12.49 -9.87
C TRP A 110 8.35 11.30 -10.37
N GLU A 111 8.30 11.09 -11.69
CA GLU A 111 7.62 9.95 -12.30
C GLU A 111 8.15 8.62 -11.77
N TRP A 112 9.46 8.53 -11.51
CA TRP A 112 10.04 7.34 -10.90
C TRP A 112 9.52 7.12 -9.48
N CYS A 113 9.55 8.14 -8.62
CA CYS A 113 9.08 8.04 -7.24
C CYS A 113 7.60 7.66 -7.19
N GLU A 114 6.76 8.38 -7.93
CA GLU A 114 5.33 8.10 -8.06
C GLU A 114 5.06 6.66 -8.51
N LYS A 115 5.80 6.18 -9.53
CA LYS A 115 5.64 4.82 -10.04
C LYS A 115 6.04 3.77 -9.02
N LYS A 116 7.13 4.00 -8.27
CA LYS A 116 7.63 3.05 -7.26
C LYS A 116 6.72 2.99 -6.04
N SER A 117 6.30 4.13 -5.52
CA SER A 117 5.36 4.21 -4.40
C SER A 117 4.01 3.60 -4.78
N THR A 118 3.48 3.91 -5.97
CA THR A 118 2.23 3.31 -6.49
C THR A 118 2.34 1.79 -6.64
N THR A 119 3.49 1.29 -7.11
CA THR A 119 3.72 -0.16 -7.20
C THR A 119 3.76 -0.81 -5.81
N ALA A 120 4.40 -0.18 -4.83
CA ALA A 120 4.46 -0.66 -3.46
C ALA A 120 3.07 -0.65 -2.80
N PHE A 121 2.33 0.45 -2.94
CA PHE A 121 0.96 0.57 -2.48
C PHE A 121 0.06 -0.51 -3.09
N GLY A 122 0.15 -0.74 -4.40
CA GLY A 122 -0.65 -1.76 -5.08
C GLY A 122 -0.37 -3.18 -4.57
N LYS A 123 0.89 -3.48 -4.20
CA LYS A 123 1.24 -4.74 -3.53
C LYS A 123 0.71 -4.79 -2.10
N ALA A 124 0.80 -3.68 -1.36
CA ALA A 124 0.31 -3.58 0.00
C ALA A 124 -1.20 -3.77 0.10
N CYS A 125 -1.98 -3.29 -0.88
CA CYS A 125 -3.43 -3.49 -0.97
C CYS A 125 -3.85 -4.98 -0.90
N LEU A 126 -3.00 -5.89 -1.38
CA LEU A 126 -3.27 -7.34 -1.33
C LEU A 126 -3.31 -7.86 0.12
N LEU A 127 -2.61 -7.21 1.05
CA LEU A 127 -2.64 -7.55 2.48
C LEU A 127 -4.00 -7.24 3.10
N PHE A 128 -4.78 -6.35 2.47
CA PHE A 128 -6.10 -5.90 2.91
C PHE A 128 -7.23 -6.52 2.06
N GLY A 129 -6.93 -7.56 1.29
CA GLY A 129 -7.90 -8.26 0.45
C GLY A 129 -8.41 -7.46 -0.74
N LYS A 130 -7.88 -6.26 -1.02
CA LYS A 130 -8.30 -5.46 -2.17
C LYS A 130 -7.48 -5.78 -3.42
N ARG A 131 -8.12 -5.68 -4.58
CA ARG A 131 -7.46 -5.89 -5.89
C ARG A 131 -7.12 -4.56 -6.53
N VAL A 132 -5.97 -4.50 -7.21
CA VAL A 132 -5.52 -3.30 -7.96
C VAL A 132 -5.35 -3.66 -9.44
N HIS A 133 -6.10 -2.98 -10.31
CA HIS A 133 -5.99 -3.17 -11.76
C HIS A 133 -4.79 -2.42 -12.37
N ARG A 134 -4.18 -3.01 -13.41
CA ARG A 134 -3.14 -2.32 -14.20
C ARG A 134 -3.79 -1.22 -15.04
N GLY A 135 -3.49 0.04 -14.73
CA GLY A 135 -3.94 1.20 -15.53
C GLY A 135 -4.68 2.28 -14.74
N GLY A 136 -4.93 2.06 -13.45
CA GLY A 136 -5.53 3.02 -12.55
C GLY A 136 -5.72 2.34 -11.20
N LEU A 137 -5.61 3.12 -10.13
CA LEU A 137 -5.75 2.66 -8.75
C LEU A 137 -7.24 2.39 -8.44
N VAL A 138 -7.86 1.49 -9.22
CA VAL A 138 -9.21 1.01 -8.99
C VAL A 138 -9.08 -0.11 -7.98
N ILE A 139 -9.46 0.20 -6.75
CA ILE A 139 -9.50 -0.71 -5.62
C ILE A 139 -10.88 -1.38 -5.66
N GLU A 140 -10.94 -2.63 -6.12
CA GLU A 140 -12.15 -3.43 -6.01
C GLU A 140 -12.19 -4.15 -4.66
N GLU A 141 -13.35 -4.14 -4.01
CA GLU A 141 -13.61 -4.99 -2.85
C GLU A 141 -13.51 -6.46 -3.26
N ALA A 142 -13.02 -7.31 -2.35
CA ALA A 142 -13.06 -8.74 -2.57
C ALA A 142 -14.52 -9.17 -2.81
N PHE A 143 -14.75 -9.92 -3.89
CA PHE A 143 -16.05 -10.49 -4.20
C PHE A 143 -16.57 -11.32 -3.02
N ASP A 144 -17.73 -10.93 -2.46
CA ASP A 144 -18.45 -11.72 -1.46
C ASP A 144 -19.42 -12.69 -2.17
N PRO A 145 -19.11 -14.00 -2.23
CA PRO A 145 -20.00 -14.99 -2.85
C PRO A 145 -21.35 -15.14 -2.14
N ASP A 146 -21.48 -14.75 -0.86
CA ASP A 146 -22.73 -14.83 -0.09
C ASP A 146 -23.66 -13.62 -0.31
N SER A 147 -23.19 -12.57 -0.98
CA SER A 147 -24.01 -11.42 -1.36
C SER A 147 -24.98 -11.74 -2.50
N ALA A 148 -24.61 -12.66 -3.40
CA ALA A 148 -25.43 -13.07 -4.55
C ALA A 148 -26.61 -13.97 -4.17
N SER A 149 -26.51 -14.70 -3.05
CA SER A 149 -27.53 -15.65 -2.57
C SER A 149 -28.66 -14.98 -1.77
N LYS A 150 -28.48 -13.72 -1.33
CA LYS A 150 -29.53 -12.94 -0.64
C LYS A 150 -30.45 -12.16 -1.59
N ALA A 151 -30.09 -12.03 -2.86
CA ALA A 151 -30.82 -11.19 -3.83
C ALA A 151 -32.08 -11.85 -4.44
N THR A 152 -32.41 -13.09 -4.08
CA THR A 152 -33.60 -13.78 -4.58
C THR A 152 -34.42 -14.38 -3.44
N HIS A 153 -35.20 -13.52 -2.77
CA HIS A 153 -36.45 -13.90 -2.12
C HIS A 153 -37.35 -12.68 -2.02
N HIS A 154 -38.04 -12.35 -3.12
CA HIS A 154 -39.24 -11.53 -3.14
C HIS A 154 -40.19 -12.04 -4.23
#